data_AF-A0A9Q0QE89-F1
#
_entry.id   AF-A0A9Q0QE89-F1
#
_cell.length_a   1.000
_cell.length_b   1.000
_cell.length_c   1.000
_cell.angle_alpha   90.00
_cell.angle_beta   90.00
_cell.angle_gamma   90.00
#
_symmetry.space_group_name_H-M   'P 1'
#
loop_
_entity.id
_entity.type
_entity.pdbx_description
1 polymer ?
#
loop_
_entity_poly.entity_id
_entity_poly.type
_entity_poly.pdbx_seq_one_letter_code
_entity_poly.pdbx_strand_id
1 'polypeptide(L)'
;MVAGFYSFSGFTQGKIEVQDNSVVGSQSLILPGSVVQKDVILGALSVAPANSILQQGGVYIGSQTPVMIKNTMHALDDRIEEMDFKYKKIVGNLAANLVATTLTVKTRYFHRIGVGGKGYLKIYQNLEGLSDHTIADFATWLVCGLPAREQHVKRVPHIRDVVWMSLCNAHSFAELHYYSNICRLFRFSNGQEMYVKFKLRPGDENISEDSGKVEPMGILPPETGAIPRDEKDTRPLLFLAEDFQSRVSSPGGVRYIFQLQNSAGEIHIDQNLTSAESEELEFNPYIRCHEVDVIWATSSSQSASIDHGRSLIYEICHHLRNGEPLPEAWRIFIEQSDVKVDLSGCPMTVALEKKDTGKVTLAKTWYQTLWVIFAQPLLQTFLPCFLMGLLIFAPLNCTLLLKESKKVAMHWLLPLVWVSSGILAALASVMAKWILVGKKKEGQTVKIWSTGVFMDTLWQAFRTVVGDYFMEMTSGSILFLLWLKLMGSDIGLDQGAYVDSVGAALNPEMVEIERGGCVGREALLFGHIYEGGGRVQVWQNQSWRRWIYRE
;
A
#
# COMPACT_ATOMS: atom_id res chain seq x y z
N MET A 1 -13.82 -29.60 6.15
CA MET A 1 -12.44 -29.32 6.61
C MET A 1 -12.08 -27.84 6.44
N VAL A 2 -12.58 -26.97 7.31
CA VAL A 2 -12.12 -25.57 7.33
C VAL A 2 -10.60 -25.52 7.45
N ALA A 3 -9.98 -24.64 6.68
CA ALA A 3 -8.54 -24.50 6.59
C ALA A 3 -7.91 -24.26 7.98
N GLY A 4 -6.66 -24.67 8.13
CA GLY A 4 -5.96 -24.56 9.40
C GLY A 4 -4.44 -24.46 9.28
N PHE A 5 -3.79 -23.76 10.23
CA PHE A 5 -2.42 -24.07 10.62
C PHE A 5 -2.20 -23.91 12.14
N TYR A 6 -1.22 -24.64 12.67
CA TYR A 6 -0.84 -24.57 14.09
C TYR A 6 0.31 -23.58 14.27
N SER A 7 0.17 -22.72 15.26
CA SER A 7 1.14 -21.67 15.60
C SER A 7 1.58 -21.80 17.07
N PHE A 8 2.60 -21.04 17.47
CA PHE A 8 2.95 -20.90 18.90
C PHE A 8 1.77 -20.32 19.72
N SER A 9 0.94 -19.48 19.09
CA SER A 9 -0.33 -18.94 19.60
C SER A 9 -1.52 -19.91 19.51
N GLY A 10 -1.33 -21.15 19.05
CA GLY A 10 -2.37 -22.18 18.99
C GLY A 10 -2.97 -22.43 17.59
N PHE A 11 -4.16 -23.03 17.59
CA PHE A 11 -4.93 -23.46 16.43
C PHE A 11 -5.57 -22.27 15.72
N THR A 12 -5.17 -21.97 14.48
CA THR A 12 -5.77 -20.89 13.68
C THR A 12 -6.51 -21.49 12.50
N GLN A 13 -7.77 -21.11 12.29
CA GLN A 13 -8.66 -21.71 11.30
C GLN A 13 -9.71 -20.72 10.75
N GLY A 14 -10.22 -20.98 9.55
CA GLY A 14 -11.29 -20.22 8.90
C GLY A 14 -11.45 -20.62 7.42
N LYS A 15 -12.60 -20.35 6.80
CA LYS A 15 -12.82 -20.63 5.37
C LYS A 15 -11.82 -19.82 4.52
N ILE A 16 -11.44 -20.34 3.36
CA ILE A 16 -10.72 -19.58 2.33
C ILE A 16 -11.74 -19.19 1.26
N GLU A 17 -11.80 -17.91 0.93
CA GLU A 17 -12.74 -17.33 -0.03
C GLU A 17 -11.97 -16.51 -1.07
N VAL A 18 -12.22 -16.77 -2.35
CA VAL A 18 -11.56 -16.13 -3.50
C VAL A 18 -12.63 -15.58 -4.42
N GLN A 19 -12.89 -14.28 -4.30
CA GLN A 19 -14.03 -13.59 -4.90
C GLN A 19 -13.80 -13.19 -6.37
N ASP A 20 -14.86 -12.69 -7.02
CA ASP A 20 -14.89 -12.30 -8.44
C ASP A 20 -13.66 -11.51 -8.93
N ASN A 21 -13.14 -11.87 -10.12
CA ASN A 21 -11.97 -11.24 -10.76
C ASN A 21 -10.63 -11.28 -9.98
N SER A 22 -10.53 -12.00 -8.85
CA SER A 22 -9.29 -12.01 -8.05
C SER A 22 -8.23 -13.03 -8.53
N VAL A 23 -6.96 -12.71 -8.31
CA VAL A 23 -5.79 -13.46 -8.78
C VAL A 23 -4.90 -13.90 -7.63
N VAL A 24 -4.57 -15.18 -7.60
CA VAL A 24 -3.72 -15.84 -6.61
C VAL A 24 -2.49 -16.39 -7.32
N GLY A 25 -1.34 -15.70 -7.17
CA GLY A 25 -0.12 -15.98 -7.92
C GLY A 25 0.50 -17.36 -7.64
N SER A 26 1.34 -17.84 -8.56
CA SER A 26 1.99 -19.15 -8.45
C SER A 26 2.84 -19.29 -7.17
N GLN A 27 2.85 -20.50 -6.59
CA GLN A 27 3.56 -20.84 -5.34
C GLN A 27 3.18 -19.95 -4.14
N SER A 28 2.04 -19.25 -4.19
CA SER A 28 1.48 -18.54 -3.04
C SER A 28 0.82 -19.49 -2.04
N LEU A 29 0.62 -19.00 -0.81
CA LEU A 29 -0.01 -19.74 0.28
C LEU A 29 -1.14 -18.91 0.86
N ILE A 30 -2.38 -19.39 0.74
CA ILE A 30 -3.52 -18.74 1.41
C ILE A 30 -3.75 -19.46 2.73
N LEU A 31 -3.62 -18.71 3.83
CA LEU A 31 -3.86 -19.20 5.17
C LEU A 31 -5.36 -19.08 5.56
N PRO A 32 -5.78 -19.72 6.66
CA PRO A 32 -7.19 -19.90 6.97
C PRO A 32 -7.92 -18.63 7.38
N GLY A 33 -9.18 -18.49 6.98
CA GLY A 33 -9.98 -17.30 7.28
C GLY A 33 -9.62 -16.10 6.40
N SER A 34 -8.75 -16.29 5.41
CA SER A 34 -8.46 -15.26 4.42
C SER A 34 -9.63 -15.09 3.45
N VAL A 35 -10.09 -13.84 3.31
CA VAL A 35 -10.96 -13.43 2.22
C VAL A 35 -10.12 -12.63 1.23
N VAL A 36 -9.94 -13.17 0.03
CA VAL A 36 -9.40 -12.44 -1.11
C VAL A 36 -10.60 -11.77 -1.79
N GLN A 37 -10.79 -10.47 -1.54
CA GLN A 37 -11.94 -9.76 -2.10
C GLN A 37 -11.87 -9.65 -3.62
N LYS A 38 -12.98 -9.24 -4.23
CA LYS A 38 -13.05 -9.00 -5.67
C LYS A 38 -11.96 -8.05 -6.16
N ASP A 39 -11.52 -8.22 -7.41
CA ASP A 39 -10.52 -7.38 -8.08
C ASP A 39 -9.15 -7.27 -7.35
N VAL A 40 -8.78 -8.27 -6.53
CA VAL A 40 -7.51 -8.33 -5.77
C VAL A 40 -6.44 -9.16 -6.48
N ILE A 41 -5.17 -8.78 -6.33
CA ILE A 41 -4.02 -9.56 -6.83
C ILE A 41 -3.07 -9.90 -5.67
N LEU A 42 -2.98 -11.18 -5.30
CA LEU A 42 -1.91 -11.71 -4.46
C LEU A 42 -0.75 -12.18 -5.34
N GLY A 43 0.44 -11.63 -5.13
CA GLY A 43 1.63 -11.94 -5.92
C GLY A 43 2.10 -13.40 -5.79
N ALA A 44 2.92 -13.84 -6.74
CA ALA A 44 3.63 -15.12 -6.65
C ALA A 44 4.50 -15.17 -5.38
N LEU A 45 4.74 -16.37 -4.85
CA LEU A 45 5.50 -16.63 -3.61
C LEU A 45 4.99 -15.89 -2.34
N SER A 46 3.83 -15.24 -2.41
CA SER A 46 3.28 -14.41 -1.31
C SER A 46 2.27 -15.19 -0.46
N VAL A 47 2.00 -14.69 0.74
CA VAL A 47 1.16 -15.37 1.74
C VAL A 47 0.03 -14.43 2.17
N ALA A 48 -1.21 -14.88 2.02
CA ALA A 48 -2.35 -14.24 2.70
C ALA A 48 -2.38 -14.75 4.15
N PRO A 49 -2.25 -13.90 5.19
CA PRO A 49 -2.21 -14.34 6.58
C PRO A 49 -3.58 -14.82 7.05
N ALA A 50 -3.62 -15.66 8.09
CA ALA A 50 -4.90 -16.12 8.59
C ALA A 50 -5.77 -14.98 9.14
N ASN A 51 -7.08 -15.08 8.90
CA ASN A 51 -8.09 -14.08 9.23
C ASN A 51 -7.81 -12.69 8.61
N SER A 52 -7.05 -12.63 7.51
CA SER A 52 -6.86 -11.39 6.74
C SER A 52 -7.99 -11.16 5.74
N ILE A 53 -8.28 -9.90 5.48
CA ILE A 53 -9.11 -9.49 4.34
C ILE A 53 -8.17 -8.73 3.41
N LEU A 54 -7.88 -9.32 2.25
CA LEU A 54 -7.21 -8.58 1.18
C LEU A 54 -8.28 -7.73 0.49
N GLN A 55 -8.13 -6.41 0.56
CA GLN A 55 -9.17 -5.43 0.22
C GLN A 55 -9.28 -5.19 -1.29
N GLN A 56 -10.49 -4.97 -1.80
CA GLN A 56 -10.77 -4.74 -3.22
C GLN A 56 -9.77 -3.77 -3.88
N GLY A 57 -9.22 -4.17 -5.02
CA GLY A 57 -8.23 -3.41 -5.79
C GLY A 57 -6.79 -3.51 -5.27
N GLY A 58 -6.56 -4.13 -4.12
CA GLY A 58 -5.24 -4.29 -3.54
C GLY A 58 -4.35 -5.25 -4.33
N VAL A 59 -3.12 -4.82 -4.62
CA VAL A 59 -2.02 -5.67 -5.09
C VAL A 59 -1.09 -5.95 -3.90
N TYR A 60 -0.90 -7.22 -3.57
CA TYR A 60 -0.31 -7.67 -2.31
C TYR A 60 0.93 -8.54 -2.50
N ILE A 61 2.03 -8.23 -1.81
CA ILE A 61 3.28 -9.03 -1.84
C ILE A 61 3.85 -9.18 -0.41
N GLY A 62 4.40 -10.36 -0.09
CA GLY A 62 5.08 -10.64 1.20
C GLY A 62 4.57 -11.89 1.91
N SER A 63 5.18 -12.26 3.06
CA SER A 63 5.00 -13.60 3.66
C SER A 63 4.47 -13.67 5.10
N GLN A 64 4.42 -12.55 5.85
CA GLN A 64 3.89 -12.52 7.24
C GLN A 64 2.77 -11.50 7.41
N THR A 65 2.92 -10.34 6.79
CA THR A 65 1.86 -9.36 6.57
C THR A 65 2.10 -8.84 5.16
N PRO A 66 1.36 -9.30 4.13
CA PRO A 66 1.60 -8.88 2.77
C PRO A 66 1.25 -7.40 2.68
N VAL A 67 2.20 -6.60 2.20
CA VAL A 67 1.99 -5.17 2.06
C VAL A 67 1.14 -4.96 0.81
N MET A 68 0.07 -4.17 0.93
CA MET A 68 -0.61 -3.64 -0.24
C MET A 68 0.34 -2.64 -0.90
N ILE A 69 1.00 -3.05 -1.98
CA ILE A 69 1.98 -2.21 -2.69
C ILE A 69 1.32 -1.20 -3.63
N LYS A 70 0.04 -1.42 -3.97
CA LYS A 70 -0.79 -0.55 -4.80
C LYS A 70 -2.27 -0.88 -4.54
N ASN A 71 -3.14 0.12 -4.54
CA ASN A 71 -4.57 -0.08 -4.73
C ASN A 71 -4.95 0.43 -6.13
N THR A 72 -5.63 -0.39 -6.95
CA THR A 72 -6.11 -0.02 -8.28
C THR A 72 -7.42 0.77 -8.27
N MET A 73 -8.12 0.78 -7.14
CA MET A 73 -9.41 1.47 -6.94
C MET A 73 -9.26 2.89 -6.36
N HIS A 74 -8.06 3.33 -6.01
CA HIS A 74 -7.78 4.68 -5.53
C HIS A 74 -7.06 5.50 -6.60
N ALA A 75 -7.45 6.76 -6.74
CA ALA A 75 -6.65 7.73 -7.47
C ALA A 75 -5.32 7.89 -6.72
N LEU A 76 -4.21 7.55 -7.39
CA LEU A 76 -2.88 7.80 -6.89
C LEU A 76 -2.56 9.28 -7.10
N ASP A 77 -1.84 9.88 -6.15
CA ASP A 77 -1.24 11.18 -6.36
C ASP A 77 0.11 10.96 -7.04
N ASP A 78 0.22 11.37 -8.31
CA ASP A 78 1.43 11.18 -9.11
C ASP A 78 2.68 11.76 -8.42
N ARG A 79 2.52 12.81 -7.60
CA ARG A 79 3.61 13.39 -6.80
C ARG A 79 4.17 12.39 -5.81
N ILE A 80 3.31 11.59 -5.18
CA ILE A 80 3.74 10.55 -4.24
C ILE A 80 4.42 9.43 -5.01
N GLU A 81 3.85 8.97 -6.12
CA GLU A 81 4.34 7.77 -6.81
C GLU A 81 5.71 7.92 -7.47
N GLU A 82 6.08 9.13 -7.93
CA GLU A 82 7.43 9.42 -8.43
C GLU A 82 8.51 9.38 -7.33
N MET A 83 8.17 9.48 -6.04
CA MET A 83 9.15 9.50 -4.95
C MET A 83 9.76 8.12 -4.63
N ASP A 84 11.09 8.05 -4.53
CA ASP A 84 11.80 6.90 -3.98
C ASP A 84 11.43 6.63 -2.51
N PHE A 85 11.66 5.40 -2.03
CA PHE A 85 11.28 4.98 -0.68
C PHE A 85 11.86 5.87 0.45
N LYS A 86 13.11 6.35 0.31
CA LYS A 86 13.75 7.23 1.28
C LYS A 86 13.11 8.62 1.23
N TYR A 87 12.76 9.10 0.05
CA TYR A 87 12.10 10.39 -0.15
C TYR A 87 10.65 10.38 0.36
N LYS A 88 9.86 9.33 0.03
CA LYS A 88 8.53 9.07 0.63
C LYS A 88 8.60 9.14 2.16
N LYS A 89 9.57 8.45 2.78
CA LYS A 89 9.75 8.45 4.24
C LYS A 89 10.08 9.83 4.82
N ILE A 90 10.95 10.62 4.15
CA ILE A 90 11.28 11.99 4.59
C ILE A 90 10.06 12.91 4.51
N VAL A 91 9.33 12.90 3.39
CA VAL A 91 8.16 13.77 3.20
C VAL A 91 6.99 13.33 4.06
N GLY A 92 6.74 12.02 4.24
CA GLY A 92 5.72 11.49 5.15
C GLY A 92 5.97 11.89 6.61
N ASN A 93 7.20 11.71 7.11
CA ASN A 93 7.57 12.15 8.45
C ASN A 93 7.44 13.68 8.64
N LEU A 94 7.76 14.46 7.60
CA LEU A 94 7.63 15.92 7.62
C LEU A 94 6.16 16.36 7.61
N ALA A 95 5.33 15.72 6.77
CA ALA A 95 3.89 15.92 6.71
C ALA A 95 3.24 15.63 8.06
N ALA A 96 3.50 14.47 8.65
CA ALA A 96 2.94 14.03 9.91
C ALA A 96 3.19 15.00 11.09
N ASN A 97 4.42 15.53 11.22
CA ASN A 97 4.74 16.54 12.25
C ASN A 97 3.95 17.85 12.06
N LEU A 98 3.83 18.32 10.82
CA LEU A 98 3.09 19.54 10.47
C LEU A 98 1.58 19.35 10.64
N VAL A 99 1.06 18.19 10.25
CA VAL A 99 -0.33 17.77 10.42
C VAL A 99 -0.73 17.76 11.89
N ALA A 100 0.04 17.09 12.76
CA ALA A 100 -0.26 17.00 14.20
C ALA A 100 -0.40 18.40 14.85
N THR A 101 0.46 19.35 14.45
CA THR A 101 0.38 20.73 14.94
C THR A 101 -0.75 21.52 14.29
N THR A 102 -1.04 21.29 13.01
CA THR A 102 -2.16 21.94 12.29
C THR A 102 -3.50 21.55 12.92
N LEU A 103 -3.70 20.27 13.24
CA LEU A 103 -4.87 19.78 13.97
C LEU A 103 -5.02 20.41 15.37
N THR A 104 -3.88 20.65 16.05
CA THR A 104 -3.84 21.23 17.40
C THR A 104 -4.14 22.73 17.41
N VAL A 105 -3.58 23.50 16.46
CA VAL A 105 -3.59 24.97 16.48
C VAL A 105 -4.66 25.58 15.57
N LYS A 106 -5.07 24.87 14.50
CA LYS A 106 -6.06 25.29 13.49
C LYS A 106 -5.75 26.60 12.73
N THR A 107 -4.52 27.10 12.82
CA THR A 107 -3.99 28.19 11.98
C THR A 107 -2.90 27.66 11.06
N ARG A 108 -2.41 28.49 10.12
CA ARG A 108 -1.16 28.20 9.38
C ARG A 108 -0.01 27.85 10.35
N TYR A 109 0.79 26.82 10.04
CA TYR A 109 1.91 26.42 10.91
C TYR A 109 3.02 27.49 10.94
N PHE A 110 3.48 27.86 9.74
CA PHE A 110 4.39 28.99 9.47
C PHE A 110 3.58 30.25 9.14
N HIS A 111 4.16 31.43 9.34
CA HIS A 111 3.54 32.73 8.99
C HIS A 111 2.15 32.95 9.64
N ARG A 112 2.05 32.67 10.95
CA ARG A 112 0.81 32.71 11.75
C ARG A 112 0.14 34.09 11.89
N ILE A 113 0.90 35.16 11.71
CA ILE A 113 0.44 36.54 11.82
C ILE A 113 1.03 37.27 10.62
N GLY A 114 0.20 38.04 9.92
CA GLY A 114 0.58 38.73 8.70
C GLY A 114 -0.41 39.81 8.32
N VAL A 115 -0.18 40.40 7.15
CA VAL A 115 -0.95 41.51 6.58
C VAL A 115 -1.02 41.29 5.06
N GLY A 116 -2.07 41.77 4.40
CA GLY A 116 -2.23 41.64 2.96
C GLY A 116 -3.01 42.81 2.35
N GLY A 117 -2.96 42.87 1.02
CA GLY A 117 -3.68 43.85 0.21
C GLY A 117 -4.06 43.29 -1.16
N LYS A 118 -5.02 43.95 -1.80
CA LYS A 118 -5.40 43.77 -3.21
C LYS A 118 -4.65 44.81 -4.06
N GLY A 119 -4.57 44.53 -5.36
CA GLY A 119 -3.78 45.31 -6.31
C GLY A 119 -3.55 44.55 -7.62
N TYR A 120 -2.50 44.88 -8.37
CA TYR A 120 -2.23 44.29 -9.69
C TYR A 120 -0.74 44.01 -9.95
N LEU A 121 -0.46 43.04 -10.83
CA LEU A 121 0.85 42.78 -11.44
C LEU A 121 0.83 43.19 -12.91
N LYS A 122 1.88 43.88 -13.36
CA LYS A 122 2.12 44.28 -14.75
C LYS A 122 3.50 43.80 -15.18
N ILE A 123 3.66 43.20 -16.36
CA ILE A 123 4.90 42.52 -16.80
C ILE A 123 5.49 43.21 -18.05
N TYR A 124 6.83 43.29 -18.14
CA TYR A 124 7.52 44.13 -19.14
C TYR A 124 8.49 43.41 -20.13
N GLN A 125 8.52 42.06 -20.23
CA GLN A 125 9.39 41.20 -21.14
C GLN A 125 10.90 41.17 -20.84
N ASN A 126 11.72 40.12 -21.07
CA ASN A 126 11.62 38.64 -21.16
C ASN A 126 13.00 37.96 -20.80
N LEU A 127 13.08 36.73 -20.24
CA LEU A 127 14.02 36.44 -19.11
C LEU A 127 14.86 35.11 -19.08
N GLU A 128 16.04 35.10 -18.40
CA GLU A 128 17.00 33.98 -18.09
C GLU A 128 17.90 34.36 -16.86
N GLY A 129 18.46 33.56 -15.90
CA GLY A 129 18.50 32.14 -15.42
C GLY A 129 19.29 32.03 -14.04
N LEU A 130 19.04 31.14 -13.01
CA LEU A 130 20.00 30.72 -11.89
C LEU A 130 19.52 29.90 -10.60
N SER A 131 20.44 29.05 -10.06
CA SER A 131 20.67 28.46 -8.68
C SER A 131 19.72 27.44 -7.99
N ASP A 132 20.14 26.69 -6.94
CA ASP A 132 19.44 25.47 -6.40
C ASP A 132 19.65 25.13 -4.88
N HIS A 133 18.71 24.37 -4.25
CA HIS A 133 18.72 23.87 -2.83
C HIS A 133 17.93 22.54 -2.65
N THR A 134 18.12 21.72 -1.59
CA THR A 134 17.44 20.39 -1.40
C THR A 134 16.52 20.24 -0.16
N ILE A 135 15.57 19.29 -0.17
CA ILE A 135 14.64 19.07 0.97
C ILE A 135 15.29 18.35 2.16
N ALA A 136 16.37 17.59 1.95
CA ALA A 136 17.06 16.91 3.04
C ALA A 136 17.58 17.93 4.07
N ASP A 137 18.05 19.08 3.60
CA ASP A 137 18.52 20.20 4.42
C ASP A 137 17.36 20.88 5.17
N PHE A 138 16.25 21.15 4.47
CA PHE A 138 15.05 21.75 5.08
C PHE A 138 14.42 20.85 6.16
N ALA A 139 14.30 19.54 5.89
CA ALA A 139 13.74 18.58 6.85
C ALA A 139 14.65 18.43 8.09
N THR A 140 15.97 18.41 7.89
CA THR A 140 16.95 18.40 9.00
C THR A 140 16.87 19.68 9.83
N TRP A 141 16.65 20.84 9.20
CA TRP A 141 16.48 22.12 9.90
C TRP A 141 15.21 22.15 10.76
N LEU A 142 14.08 21.64 10.25
CA LEU A 142 12.81 21.71 10.98
C LEU A 142 12.68 20.67 12.09
N VAL A 143 13.06 19.41 11.82
CA VAL A 143 12.69 18.26 12.68
C VAL A 143 13.76 17.93 13.74
N CYS A 144 15.03 18.23 13.49
CA CYS A 144 16.12 17.90 14.42
C CYS A 144 16.37 19.02 15.45
N GLY A 145 16.85 18.68 16.65
CA GLY A 145 17.27 19.66 17.67
C GLY A 145 18.68 20.24 17.45
N LEU A 146 19.03 21.32 18.17
CA LEU A 146 20.25 22.11 17.94
C LEU A 146 21.56 21.30 17.77
N PRO A 147 21.90 20.28 18.60
CA PRO A 147 23.17 19.54 18.44
C PRO A 147 23.31 18.83 17.08
N ALA A 148 22.19 18.37 16.51
CA ALA A 148 22.18 17.74 15.20
C ALA A 148 22.25 18.78 14.07
N ARG A 149 21.58 19.94 14.23
CA ARG A 149 21.70 21.08 13.29
C ARG A 149 23.13 21.59 13.20
N GLU A 150 23.81 21.74 14.35
CA GLU A 150 25.24 22.09 14.37
C GLU A 150 26.12 21.05 13.68
N GLN A 151 25.86 19.75 13.89
CA GLN A 151 26.64 18.69 13.23
C GLN A 151 26.39 18.68 11.71
N HIS A 152 25.20 19.05 11.24
CA HIS A 152 24.91 19.23 9.82
C HIS A 152 25.67 20.43 9.24
N VAL A 153 25.64 21.59 9.89
CA VAL A 153 26.45 22.77 9.50
C VAL A 153 27.95 22.46 9.46
N LYS A 154 28.48 21.69 10.41
CA LYS A 154 29.89 21.26 10.44
C LYS A 154 30.26 20.34 9.26
N ARG A 155 29.28 19.73 8.57
CA ARG A 155 29.46 18.96 7.33
C ARG A 155 29.15 19.78 6.07
N VAL A 156 28.24 20.76 6.16
CA VAL A 156 27.74 21.56 5.04
C VAL A 156 27.71 23.05 5.44
N PRO A 157 28.87 23.74 5.44
CA PRO A 157 29.00 25.05 6.09
C PRO A 157 28.06 26.14 5.55
N HIS A 158 27.80 26.16 4.24
CA HIS A 158 26.98 27.20 3.59
C HIS A 158 25.54 27.29 4.14
N ILE A 159 25.02 26.22 4.76
CA ILE A 159 23.68 26.23 5.37
C ILE A 159 23.59 27.23 6.51
N ARG A 160 24.69 27.42 7.28
CA ARG A 160 24.75 28.47 8.31
C ARG A 160 24.44 29.83 7.72
N ASP A 161 25.14 30.18 6.65
CA ASP A 161 25.13 31.54 6.13
C ASP A 161 23.80 31.82 5.40
N VAL A 162 23.26 30.83 4.68
CA VAL A 162 21.89 30.86 4.13
C VAL A 162 20.83 31.02 5.22
N VAL A 163 20.97 30.32 6.35
CA VAL A 163 20.02 30.44 7.49
C VAL A 163 20.11 31.82 8.15
N TRP A 164 21.31 32.38 8.36
CA TRP A 164 21.45 33.74 8.89
C TRP A 164 20.94 34.81 7.90
N MET A 165 21.17 34.64 6.60
CA MET A 165 20.62 35.51 5.55
C MET A 165 19.09 35.45 5.45
N SER A 166 18.43 34.42 6.01
CA SER A 166 16.96 34.33 6.04
C SER A 166 16.30 35.16 7.15
N LEU A 167 17.09 35.80 8.02
CA LEU A 167 16.60 36.59 9.16
C LEU A 167 16.77 38.09 8.92
N CYS A 168 15.67 38.84 9.07
CA CYS A 168 15.65 40.29 8.90
C CYS A 168 15.07 41.00 10.14
N ASN A 169 15.79 41.99 10.67
CA ASN A 169 15.30 42.98 11.61
C ASN A 169 14.71 44.16 10.82
N ALA A 170 13.46 44.01 10.37
CA ALA A 170 12.81 44.94 9.46
C ALA A 170 12.30 46.23 10.12
N HIS A 171 12.25 47.32 9.35
CA HIS A 171 11.54 48.56 9.71
C HIS A 171 10.18 48.69 9.00
N SER A 172 10.03 48.10 7.81
CA SER A 172 8.78 47.94 7.07
C SER A 172 8.85 46.67 6.20
N PHE A 173 7.69 46.08 5.88
CA PHE A 173 7.61 45.06 4.81
C PHE A 173 7.79 45.66 3.40
N ALA A 174 7.53 46.95 3.21
CA ALA A 174 7.73 47.64 1.93
C ALA A 174 9.22 47.87 1.58
N GLU A 175 10.13 47.58 2.52
CA GLU A 175 11.55 47.93 2.47
C GLU A 175 12.47 46.68 2.43
N LEU A 176 11.92 45.51 2.11
CA LEU A 176 12.63 44.23 2.05
C LEU A 176 12.71 43.69 0.62
N HIS A 177 13.78 42.93 0.34
CA HIS A 177 13.91 42.12 -0.87
C HIS A 177 13.46 40.67 -0.57
N TYR A 178 12.51 40.16 -1.35
CA TYR A 178 11.99 38.80 -1.21
C TYR A 178 12.47 37.92 -2.37
N TYR A 179 12.63 36.63 -2.11
CA TYR A 179 13.17 35.65 -3.07
C TYR A 179 12.31 34.39 -3.06
N SER A 180 12.04 33.79 -4.23
CA SER A 180 11.38 32.48 -4.28
C SER A 180 12.25 31.37 -3.68
N ASN A 181 13.57 31.53 -3.77
CA ASN A 181 14.63 30.55 -3.45
C ASN A 181 14.58 29.22 -4.23
N ILE A 182 13.41 28.90 -4.80
CA ILE A 182 13.04 27.70 -5.55
C ILE A 182 12.94 28.03 -7.05
N CYS A 183 13.41 27.09 -7.89
CA CYS A 183 13.25 27.10 -9.34
C CYS A 183 11.87 26.60 -9.78
N ARG A 184 11.31 27.20 -10.84
CA ARG A 184 10.14 26.71 -11.58
C ARG A 184 10.48 26.39 -13.02
N LEU A 185 9.64 25.57 -13.64
CA LEU A 185 9.69 25.32 -15.08
C LEU A 185 8.82 26.37 -15.77
N PHE A 186 9.40 27.17 -16.66
CA PHE A 186 8.69 28.16 -17.47
C PHE A 186 8.64 27.71 -18.92
N ARG A 187 7.44 27.65 -19.51
CA ARG A 187 7.20 27.23 -20.90
C ARG A 187 6.93 28.45 -21.77
N PHE A 188 7.67 28.55 -22.87
CA PHE A 188 7.53 29.62 -23.84
C PHE A 188 6.63 29.19 -25.00
N SER A 189 5.99 30.16 -25.66
CA SER A 189 5.05 29.95 -26.77
C SER A 189 5.67 29.29 -28.02
N ASN A 190 7.00 29.17 -28.07
CA ASN A 190 7.74 28.43 -29.10
C ASN A 190 8.05 26.96 -28.69
N GLY A 191 7.55 26.49 -27.54
CA GLY A 191 7.79 25.15 -27.02
C GLY A 191 9.13 24.93 -26.29
N GLN A 192 9.93 25.99 -26.08
CA GLN A 192 11.10 25.90 -25.21
C GLN A 192 10.71 25.96 -23.73
N GLU A 193 11.50 25.32 -22.88
CA GLU A 193 11.36 25.38 -21.42
C GLU A 193 12.64 25.94 -20.78
N MET A 194 12.51 26.75 -19.73
CA MET A 194 13.66 27.25 -18.95
C MET A 194 13.38 27.21 -17.44
N TYR A 195 14.45 27.12 -16.64
CA TYR A 195 14.37 27.11 -15.18
C TYR A 195 14.49 28.52 -14.60
N VAL A 196 13.47 28.91 -13.81
CA VAL A 196 13.28 30.30 -13.40
C VAL A 196 13.13 30.52 -11.90
N LYS A 197 13.67 31.64 -11.40
CA LYS A 197 13.47 32.10 -10.01
C LYS A 197 12.88 33.51 -9.99
N PHE A 198 12.11 33.80 -8.95
CA PHE A 198 11.49 35.10 -8.72
C PHE A 198 12.21 35.86 -7.61
N LYS A 199 12.27 37.18 -7.74
CA LYS A 199 12.68 38.15 -6.73
C LYS A 199 11.64 39.29 -6.72
N LEU A 200 11.35 39.83 -5.55
CA LEU A 200 10.67 41.12 -5.39
C LEU A 200 11.67 42.06 -4.73
N ARG A 201 11.89 43.23 -5.32
CA ARG A 201 12.58 44.34 -4.64
C ARG A 201 11.61 45.49 -4.38
N PRO A 202 11.89 46.38 -3.41
CA PRO A 202 11.14 47.63 -3.28
C PRO A 202 11.15 48.46 -4.57
N GLY A 203 10.10 49.25 -4.77
CA GLY A 203 9.99 50.22 -5.86
C GLY A 203 11.00 51.37 -5.75
N ASP A 204 11.48 51.67 -4.54
CA ASP A 204 12.60 52.58 -4.31
C ASP A 204 13.93 51.85 -4.55
N GLU A 205 14.76 52.39 -5.44
CA GLU A 205 16.04 51.81 -5.86
C GLU A 205 17.17 52.07 -4.85
N ASN A 206 16.97 52.97 -3.89
CA ASN A 206 17.94 53.27 -2.84
C ASN A 206 17.97 52.21 -1.73
N ILE A 207 17.00 51.28 -1.70
CA ILE A 207 16.87 50.27 -0.64
C ILE A 207 17.73 49.05 -0.99
N SER A 208 18.88 48.93 -0.32
CA SER A 208 19.84 47.83 -0.50
C SER A 208 19.25 46.44 -0.19
N GLU A 209 19.86 45.40 -0.75
CA GLU A 209 19.56 43.99 -0.44
C GLU A 209 19.95 43.63 1.00
N ASP A 210 20.87 44.36 1.62
CA ASP A 210 21.22 44.26 3.03
C ASP A 210 20.20 44.95 3.97
N SER A 211 19.07 45.44 3.46
CA SER A 211 18.02 46.10 4.26
C SER A 211 17.50 45.18 5.36
N GLY A 212 17.64 45.61 6.62
CA GLY A 212 17.26 44.83 7.80
C GLY A 212 18.12 43.58 8.07
N LYS A 213 19.25 43.40 7.38
CA LYS A 213 20.14 42.24 7.56
C LYS A 213 20.62 42.08 9.00
N VAL A 214 20.75 40.81 9.42
CA VAL A 214 21.21 40.43 10.77
C VAL A 214 22.63 39.89 10.70
N GLU A 215 23.53 40.44 11.51
CA GLU A 215 24.89 39.92 11.65
C GLU A 215 24.92 38.64 12.52
N PRO A 216 25.62 37.56 12.09
CA PRO A 216 25.62 36.28 12.79
C PRO A 216 26.20 36.31 14.22
N MET A 217 25.33 36.30 15.23
CA MET A 217 25.72 36.27 16.65
C MET A 217 26.25 34.91 17.15
N GLY A 218 26.36 33.91 16.28
CA GLY A 218 26.82 32.57 16.67
C GLY A 218 27.00 31.57 15.52
N ILE A 219 27.05 30.28 15.86
CA ILE A 219 27.08 29.19 14.88
C ILE A 219 25.72 29.09 14.18
N LEU A 220 24.62 29.14 14.94
CA LEU A 220 23.24 29.11 14.46
C LEU A 220 22.39 30.17 15.17
N PRO A 221 21.26 30.61 14.59
CA PRO A 221 20.27 31.43 15.28
C PRO A 221 19.59 30.69 16.45
N PRO A 222 18.86 31.41 17.31
CA PRO A 222 18.08 30.82 18.41
C PRO A 222 17.11 29.72 17.96
N GLU A 223 16.92 28.68 18.79
CA GLU A 223 16.03 27.54 18.49
C GLU A 223 14.57 27.94 18.21
N THR A 224 14.13 29.10 18.72
CA THR A 224 12.82 29.73 18.48
C THR A 224 12.55 30.05 17.01
N GLY A 225 13.56 30.04 16.13
CA GLY A 225 13.42 30.41 14.72
C GLY A 225 13.19 31.91 14.48
N ALA A 226 13.22 32.70 15.55
CA ALA A 226 13.09 34.16 15.55
C ALA A 226 14.04 34.75 16.59
N ILE A 227 14.60 35.92 16.27
CA ILE A 227 15.52 36.63 17.16
C ILE A 227 14.70 37.30 18.28
N PRO A 228 15.10 37.19 19.56
CA PRO A 228 14.48 37.93 20.65
C PRO A 228 14.48 39.44 20.36
N ARG A 229 13.39 40.11 20.72
CA ARG A 229 13.27 41.57 20.61
C ARG A 229 14.29 42.26 21.54
N ASP A 230 14.94 43.31 21.05
CA ASP A 230 15.77 44.18 21.90
C ASP A 230 14.92 44.81 23.01
N GLU A 231 15.39 44.76 24.26
CA GLU A 231 14.70 45.30 25.44
C GLU A 231 14.41 46.81 25.34
N LYS A 232 15.12 47.54 24.47
CA LYS A 232 14.96 48.98 24.21
C LYS A 232 13.96 49.29 23.10
N ASP A 233 13.48 48.29 22.35
CA ASP A 233 12.55 48.50 21.25
C ASP A 233 11.10 48.65 21.76
N THR A 234 10.66 49.90 21.85
CA THR A 234 9.36 50.30 22.41
C THR A 234 8.22 50.38 21.37
N ARG A 235 8.45 50.00 20.10
CA ARG A 235 7.40 50.05 19.05
C ARG A 235 6.21 49.12 19.38
N PRO A 236 5.00 49.35 18.83
CA PRO A 236 3.87 48.41 18.91
C PRO A 236 4.25 46.99 18.44
N LEU A 237 3.59 45.95 18.94
CA LEU A 237 3.89 44.56 18.55
C LEU A 237 3.54 44.26 17.07
N LEU A 238 2.62 45.02 16.47
CA LEU A 238 2.17 44.85 15.09
C LEU A 238 2.66 45.98 14.16
N PHE A 239 3.68 46.74 14.57
CA PHE A 239 4.11 47.98 13.86
C PHE A 239 4.40 47.77 12.36
N LEU A 240 4.91 46.60 11.95
CA LEU A 240 5.17 46.27 10.55
C LEU A 240 3.88 46.08 9.72
N ALA A 241 2.82 45.56 10.34
CA ALA A 241 1.50 45.43 9.71
C ALA A 241 0.78 46.77 9.66
N GLU A 242 0.87 47.56 10.74
CA GLU A 242 0.31 48.92 10.85
C GLU A 242 0.95 49.87 9.83
N ASP A 243 2.28 49.86 9.70
CA ASP A 243 3.02 50.60 8.67
C ASP A 243 2.62 50.18 7.25
N PHE A 244 2.56 48.87 6.97
CA PHE A 244 2.16 48.38 5.66
C PHE A 244 0.72 48.81 5.30
N GLN A 245 -0.23 48.69 6.23
CA GLN A 245 -1.61 49.15 6.02
C GLN A 245 -1.69 50.66 5.79
N SER A 246 -0.87 51.45 6.50
CA SER A 246 -0.76 52.89 6.31
C SER A 246 -0.22 53.25 4.92
N ARG A 247 0.83 52.57 4.45
CA ARG A 247 1.41 52.76 3.10
C ARG A 247 0.47 52.34 1.98
N VAL A 248 -0.23 51.21 2.11
CA VAL A 248 -1.26 50.78 1.14
C VAL A 248 -2.42 51.78 1.09
N SER A 249 -2.79 52.40 2.21
CA SER A 249 -3.82 53.46 2.26
C SER A 249 -3.33 54.82 1.74
N SER A 250 -2.04 54.98 1.47
CA SER A 250 -1.44 56.27 1.08
C SER A 250 -1.48 56.49 -0.44
N PRO A 251 -1.52 57.75 -0.93
CA PRO A 251 -1.50 58.03 -2.36
C PRO A 251 -0.27 57.43 -3.06
N GLY A 252 -0.48 56.45 -3.93
CA GLY A 252 0.57 55.72 -4.65
C GLY A 252 0.87 54.31 -4.12
N GLY A 253 0.23 53.88 -3.01
CA GLY A 253 0.24 52.51 -2.49
C GLY A 253 1.62 51.97 -2.11
N VAL A 254 1.72 50.65 -2.01
CA VAL A 254 2.99 49.93 -1.94
C VAL A 254 3.36 49.40 -3.32
N ARG A 255 4.62 49.59 -3.73
CA ARG A 255 5.13 49.15 -5.04
C ARG A 255 6.37 48.28 -4.89
N TYR A 256 6.38 47.16 -5.59
CA TYR A 256 7.53 46.26 -5.72
C TYR A 256 7.86 46.04 -7.20
N ILE A 257 9.15 45.93 -7.52
CA ILE A 257 9.59 45.45 -8.83
C ILE A 257 9.77 43.94 -8.76
N PHE A 258 8.97 43.23 -9.54
CA PHE A 258 8.97 41.78 -9.68
C PHE A 258 10.01 41.37 -10.72
N GLN A 259 11.14 40.86 -10.29
CA GLN A 259 12.23 40.43 -11.15
C GLN A 259 12.19 38.91 -11.29
N LEU A 260 12.30 38.39 -12.51
CA LEU A 260 12.52 36.96 -12.74
C LEU A 260 13.77 36.77 -13.58
N GLN A 261 14.90 37.26 -13.05
CA GLN A 261 16.18 37.39 -13.73
C GLN A 261 16.23 38.62 -14.67
N ASN A 262 16.56 38.48 -15.96
CA ASN A 262 16.87 39.57 -16.91
C ASN A 262 15.74 40.60 -17.19
N SER A 263 14.61 40.58 -16.48
CA SER A 263 13.52 41.56 -16.69
C SER A 263 12.59 41.75 -15.50
N ALA A 264 11.74 42.77 -15.62
CA ALA A 264 10.84 43.24 -14.58
C ALA A 264 9.36 43.07 -14.93
N GLY A 265 8.56 42.93 -13.89
CA GLY A 265 7.22 43.46 -13.75
C GLY A 265 7.15 44.43 -12.58
N GLU A 266 5.99 45.02 -12.34
CA GLU A 266 5.68 45.89 -11.22
C GLU A 266 4.42 45.34 -10.53
N ILE A 267 4.50 45.11 -9.22
CA ILE A 267 3.35 44.82 -8.37
C ILE A 267 2.98 46.10 -7.64
N HIS A 268 1.72 46.50 -7.77
CA HIS A 268 1.12 47.64 -7.09
C HIS A 268 0.07 47.13 -6.11
N ILE A 269 0.06 47.61 -4.87
CA ILE A 269 -0.89 47.25 -3.81
C ILE A 269 -1.48 48.53 -3.23
N ASP A 270 -2.78 48.74 -3.47
CA ASP A 270 -3.51 50.00 -3.25
C ASP A 270 -4.80 49.84 -2.40
N GLN A 271 -5.17 48.61 -2.06
CA GLN A 271 -6.32 48.32 -1.20
C GLN A 271 -5.94 47.35 -0.08
N ASN A 272 -6.25 47.67 1.17
CA ASN A 272 -6.02 46.77 2.31
C ASN A 272 -7.00 45.58 2.34
N LEU A 273 -6.53 44.43 2.82
CA LEU A 273 -7.38 43.33 3.28
C LEU A 273 -7.75 43.51 4.76
N THR A 274 -8.89 42.95 5.14
CA THR A 274 -9.20 42.64 6.54
C THR A 274 -8.33 41.49 7.07
N SER A 275 -8.27 41.34 8.39
CA SER A 275 -7.55 40.22 9.03
C SER A 275 -8.15 38.85 8.64
N ALA A 276 -9.48 38.77 8.49
CA ALA A 276 -10.17 37.55 8.06
C ALA A 276 -9.77 37.15 6.63
N GLU A 277 -9.93 38.05 5.66
CA GLU A 277 -9.49 37.81 4.27
C GLU A 277 -8.00 37.43 4.20
N SER A 278 -7.16 38.05 5.04
CA SER A 278 -5.71 37.78 5.09
C SER A 278 -5.35 36.39 5.63
N GLU A 279 -6.18 35.78 6.47
CA GLU A 279 -6.01 34.38 6.92
C GLU A 279 -6.66 33.38 5.96
N GLU A 280 -7.74 33.77 5.29
CA GLU A 280 -8.39 32.99 4.22
C GLU A 280 -7.51 32.83 2.97
N LEU A 281 -6.59 33.77 2.67
CA LEU A 281 -5.66 33.64 1.53
C LEU A 281 -4.87 32.32 1.51
N GLU A 282 -4.77 31.69 0.33
CA GLU A 282 -4.13 30.38 0.18
C GLU A 282 -3.08 30.39 -0.94
N PHE A 283 -1.80 30.38 -0.53
CA PHE A 283 -0.64 30.31 -1.40
C PHE A 283 -0.08 28.87 -1.44
N ASN A 284 -0.63 28.03 -2.31
CA ASN A 284 -0.10 26.68 -2.54
C ASN A 284 0.94 26.70 -3.69
N PRO A 285 2.20 26.28 -3.46
CA PRO A 285 3.20 26.16 -4.52
C PRO A 285 2.82 25.18 -5.65
N TYR A 286 1.79 24.35 -5.50
CA TYR A 286 1.29 23.47 -6.57
C TYR A 286 0.49 24.18 -7.67
N ILE A 287 0.00 25.41 -7.42
CA ILE A 287 -0.83 26.15 -8.39
C ILE A 287 0.00 26.45 -9.64
N ARG A 288 -0.44 25.88 -10.78
CA ARG A 288 0.25 25.88 -12.08
C ARG A 288 -0.66 26.34 -13.20
N CYS A 289 -0.06 26.86 -14.26
CA CYS A 289 -0.73 27.20 -15.52
C CYS A 289 -0.03 26.49 -16.69
N HIS A 290 -0.33 26.88 -17.93
CA HIS A 290 0.34 26.27 -19.10
C HIS A 290 1.82 26.68 -19.15
N GLU A 291 2.08 27.95 -18.84
CA GLU A 291 3.36 28.66 -18.90
C GLU A 291 4.25 28.43 -17.67
N VAL A 292 3.70 28.04 -16.52
CA VAL A 292 4.43 27.88 -15.25
C VAL A 292 4.05 26.57 -14.58
N ASP A 293 5.02 25.69 -14.36
CA ASP A 293 4.84 24.37 -13.77
C ASP A 293 5.80 24.09 -12.60
N VAL A 294 5.49 23.04 -11.85
CA VAL A 294 6.31 22.52 -10.75
C VAL A 294 7.41 21.62 -11.34
N ILE A 295 8.62 21.69 -10.80
CA ILE A 295 9.68 20.72 -11.14
C ILE A 295 9.49 19.49 -10.25
N TRP A 296 9.39 18.32 -10.87
CA TRP A 296 9.16 17.06 -10.17
C TRP A 296 10.49 16.50 -9.63
N ALA A 297 10.42 15.76 -8.54
CA ALA A 297 11.59 15.12 -7.93
C ALA A 297 11.28 13.66 -7.61
N THR A 298 12.17 12.77 -8.02
CA THR A 298 12.12 11.34 -7.68
C THR A 298 12.93 11.02 -6.42
N SER A 299 13.87 11.88 -6.01
CA SER A 299 14.73 11.63 -4.85
C SER A 299 15.01 12.85 -3.98
N SER A 300 15.16 12.63 -2.67
CA SER A 300 15.33 13.67 -1.65
C SER A 300 16.61 14.51 -1.78
N SER A 301 17.54 14.12 -2.65
CA SER A 301 18.80 14.83 -2.94
C SER A 301 18.76 15.69 -4.21
N GLN A 302 17.66 15.65 -4.99
CA GLN A 302 17.46 16.54 -6.13
C GLN A 302 16.97 17.92 -5.64
N SER A 303 17.33 18.99 -6.35
CA SER A 303 16.98 20.36 -5.95
C SER A 303 15.46 20.61 -5.92
N ALA A 304 14.75 20.07 -6.90
CA ALA A 304 13.29 20.14 -7.01
C ALA A 304 12.55 19.53 -5.80
N SER A 305 13.22 18.70 -4.99
CA SER A 305 12.59 17.97 -3.88
C SER A 305 11.96 18.87 -2.81
N ILE A 306 12.44 20.11 -2.62
CA ILE A 306 11.84 21.08 -1.69
C ILE A 306 10.42 21.41 -2.13
N ASP A 307 10.27 21.85 -3.37
CA ASP A 307 9.01 22.37 -3.89
C ASP A 307 8.00 21.24 -4.10
N HIS A 308 8.49 20.12 -4.66
CA HIS A 308 7.70 18.92 -4.86
C HIS A 308 7.12 18.40 -3.53
N GLY A 309 7.95 18.25 -2.48
CA GLY A 309 7.49 17.81 -1.15
C GLY A 309 6.58 18.84 -0.45
N ARG A 310 6.85 20.14 -0.61
CA ARG A 310 6.00 21.22 -0.06
C ARG A 310 4.65 21.30 -0.74
N SER A 311 4.56 21.04 -2.04
CA SER A 311 3.31 21.09 -2.80
C SER A 311 2.24 20.16 -2.20
N LEU A 312 2.62 18.91 -1.92
CA LEU A 312 1.80 17.90 -1.27
C LEU A 312 1.48 18.27 0.19
N ILE A 313 2.50 18.66 0.97
CA ILE A 313 2.33 18.99 2.40
C ILE A 313 1.41 20.19 2.62
N TYR A 314 1.49 21.22 1.77
CA TYR A 314 0.63 22.41 1.88
C TYR A 314 -0.83 22.05 1.65
N GLU A 315 -1.12 21.21 0.65
CA GLU A 315 -2.46 20.75 0.31
C GLU A 315 -3.07 19.88 1.43
N ILE A 316 -2.31 18.91 1.96
CA ILE A 316 -2.69 18.10 3.11
C ILE A 316 -3.03 18.97 4.33
N CYS A 317 -2.18 19.95 4.66
CA CYS A 317 -2.43 20.85 5.80
C CYS A 317 -3.61 21.81 5.56
N HIS A 318 -3.86 22.21 4.31
CA HIS A 318 -4.99 23.04 3.90
C HIS A 318 -6.34 22.31 4.09
N HIS A 319 -6.50 21.09 3.56
CA HIS A 319 -7.72 20.31 3.75
C HIS A 319 -8.04 20.13 5.24
N LEU A 320 -7.02 19.79 6.06
CA LEU A 320 -7.20 19.64 7.51
C LEU A 320 -7.50 20.95 8.25
N ARG A 321 -6.96 22.10 7.80
CA ARG A 321 -7.33 23.42 8.34
C ARG A 321 -8.80 23.72 8.08
N ASN A 322 -9.26 23.42 6.87
CA ASN A 322 -10.61 23.74 6.39
C ASN A 322 -11.66 22.69 6.81
N GLY A 323 -11.24 21.59 7.44
CA GLY A 323 -12.11 20.52 7.95
C GLY A 323 -12.56 19.50 6.89
N GLU A 324 -11.87 19.47 5.75
CA GLU A 324 -12.18 18.61 4.62
C GLU A 324 -11.60 17.19 4.78
N PRO A 325 -12.26 16.15 4.23
CA PRO A 325 -11.77 14.78 4.30
C PRO A 325 -10.52 14.61 3.42
N LEU A 326 -9.41 14.16 4.03
CA LEU A 326 -8.22 13.78 3.29
C LEU A 326 -8.50 12.62 2.31
N PRO A 327 -8.04 12.72 1.04
CA PRO A 327 -7.92 11.59 0.12
C PRO A 327 -7.18 10.40 0.74
N GLU A 328 -7.63 9.18 0.42
CA GLU A 328 -7.12 7.96 1.04
C GLU A 328 -5.61 7.76 0.80
N ALA A 329 -5.11 8.12 -0.39
CA ALA A 329 -3.68 8.09 -0.72
C ALA A 329 -2.84 8.95 0.23
N TRP A 330 -3.35 10.13 0.64
CA TRP A 330 -2.65 11.02 1.57
C TRP A 330 -2.76 10.53 3.03
N ARG A 331 -3.88 9.91 3.41
CA ARG A 331 -4.02 9.27 4.73
C ARG A 331 -3.01 8.13 4.89
N ILE A 332 -2.99 7.20 3.93
CA ILE A 332 -2.04 6.08 3.89
C ILE A 332 -0.59 6.58 3.94
N PHE A 333 -0.27 7.66 3.21
CA PHE A 333 1.05 8.28 3.20
C PHE A 333 1.48 8.86 4.56
N ILE A 334 0.55 9.42 5.34
CA ILE A 334 0.80 9.88 6.72
C ILE A 334 0.93 8.69 7.68
N GLU A 335 0.06 7.69 7.57
CA GLU A 335 0.04 6.50 8.43
C GLU A 335 1.28 5.59 8.24
N GLN A 336 1.90 5.62 7.05
CA GLN A 336 3.17 4.93 6.77
C GLN A 336 4.41 5.66 7.32
N SER A 337 4.25 6.86 7.92
CA SER A 337 5.36 7.59 8.55
C SER A 337 5.77 7.00 9.92
N ASP A 338 6.97 7.34 10.40
CA ASP A 338 7.41 6.97 11.76
C ASP A 338 6.64 7.73 12.87
N VAL A 339 5.90 8.77 12.49
CA VAL A 339 5.32 9.78 13.38
C VAL A 339 3.84 9.49 13.55
N LYS A 340 3.46 8.96 14.72
CA LYS A 340 2.07 8.61 15.02
C LYS A 340 1.21 9.87 15.19
N VAL A 341 0.50 10.23 14.13
CA VAL A 341 -0.61 11.19 14.16
C VAL A 341 -1.89 10.42 14.50
N ASP A 342 -2.67 10.93 15.44
CA ASP A 342 -4.04 10.44 15.64
C ASP A 342 -4.98 11.10 14.62
N LEU A 343 -5.33 10.35 13.57
CA LEU A 343 -6.30 10.76 12.56
C LEU A 343 -7.73 10.26 12.87
N SER A 344 -7.98 9.61 14.02
CA SER A 344 -9.31 9.07 14.38
C SER A 344 -10.38 10.14 14.69
N GLY A 345 -9.97 11.41 14.75
CA GLY A 345 -10.88 12.56 14.69
C GLY A 345 -11.51 12.77 13.30
N CYS A 346 -10.95 12.15 12.25
CA CYS A 346 -11.65 11.94 10.97
C CYS A 346 -12.56 10.70 11.10
N PRO A 347 -13.73 10.67 10.44
CA PRO A 347 -14.70 9.60 10.64
C PRO A 347 -14.15 8.22 10.22
N MET A 348 -14.45 7.20 11.05
CA MET A 348 -14.20 5.76 10.87
C MET A 348 -12.78 5.23 11.18
N THR A 349 -12.54 4.88 12.44
CA THR A 349 -11.71 3.70 12.83
C THR A 349 -12.28 3.04 14.08
N VAL A 350 -12.22 1.70 14.16
CA VAL A 350 -12.71 0.90 15.30
C VAL A 350 -11.65 -0.13 15.69
N ALA A 351 -11.31 -0.19 16.99
CA ALA A 351 -10.27 -1.07 17.53
C ALA A 351 -10.81 -2.45 17.98
N LEU A 352 -9.91 -3.43 18.12
CA LEU A 352 -10.20 -4.80 18.58
C LEU A 352 -9.23 -5.23 19.69
N GLU A 353 -9.78 -5.81 20.76
CA GLU A 353 -9.03 -6.32 21.92
C GLU A 353 -8.66 -7.82 21.82
N LYS A 354 -7.79 -8.29 22.72
CA LYS A 354 -7.35 -9.69 22.88
C LYS A 354 -7.60 -10.22 24.30
N LYS A 355 -7.74 -11.54 24.46
CA LYS A 355 -7.67 -12.27 25.76
C LYS A 355 -6.99 -13.64 25.62
N ASP A 356 -6.62 -14.23 26.77
CA ASP A 356 -5.56 -15.23 26.95
C ASP A 356 -5.84 -16.71 26.60
N THR A 357 -4.76 -17.51 26.55
CA THR A 357 -4.71 -18.92 26.13
C THR A 357 -4.04 -19.87 27.14
N GLY A 358 -4.46 -21.14 27.20
CA GLY A 358 -3.84 -22.21 28.02
C GLY A 358 -3.18 -23.35 27.21
N LYS A 359 -2.22 -24.08 27.83
CA LYS A 359 -1.39 -25.14 27.20
C LYS A 359 -1.94 -26.57 27.34
N VAL A 360 -1.75 -27.43 26.33
CA VAL A 360 -1.92 -28.91 26.35
C VAL A 360 -0.89 -29.59 25.40
N THR A 361 -0.64 -30.90 25.50
CA THR A 361 0.51 -31.61 24.89
C THR A 361 0.21 -32.94 24.15
N LEU A 362 1.16 -33.37 23.30
CA LEU A 362 1.15 -34.60 22.47
C LEU A 362 1.64 -35.85 23.20
N ALA A 363 0.95 -36.99 23.03
CA ALA A 363 1.47 -38.33 23.35
C ALA A 363 0.96 -39.40 22.37
N LYS A 364 1.72 -40.49 22.16
CA LYS A 364 1.36 -41.67 21.35
C LYS A 364 1.43 -42.95 22.18
N THR A 365 0.75 -44.02 21.75
CA THR A 365 0.96 -45.38 22.30
C THR A 365 1.89 -46.23 21.42
N TRP A 366 2.46 -47.30 22.00
CA TRP A 366 3.48 -48.12 21.32
C TRP A 366 2.95 -48.82 20.06
N TYR A 367 1.73 -49.36 20.10
CA TYR A 367 1.13 -50.07 18.96
C TYR A 367 0.75 -49.12 17.82
N GLN A 368 0.34 -47.89 18.13
CA GLN A 368 0.12 -46.83 17.13
C GLN A 368 1.44 -46.48 16.42
N THR A 369 2.53 -46.35 17.16
CA THR A 369 3.86 -46.10 16.58
C THR A 369 4.29 -47.23 15.65
N LEU A 370 4.11 -48.50 16.05
CA LEU A 370 4.46 -49.66 15.20
C LEU A 370 3.62 -49.72 13.92
N TRP A 371 2.30 -49.48 14.01
CA TRP A 371 1.40 -49.42 12.86
C TRP A 371 1.79 -48.32 11.86
N VAL A 372 2.10 -47.12 12.37
CA VAL A 372 2.45 -45.94 11.56
C VAL A 372 3.83 -46.07 10.89
N ILE A 373 4.76 -46.82 11.47
CA ILE A 373 6.09 -47.07 10.88
C ILE A 373 6.05 -48.14 9.80
N PHE A 374 5.35 -49.26 10.01
CA PHE A 374 5.42 -50.42 9.13
C PHE A 374 4.18 -50.61 8.24
N ALA A 375 2.98 -50.69 8.83
CA ALA A 375 1.77 -51.08 8.10
C ALA A 375 1.21 -49.94 7.24
N GLN A 376 1.19 -48.72 7.78
CA GLN A 376 0.63 -47.56 7.09
C GLN A 376 1.39 -47.21 5.80
N PRO A 377 2.74 -47.10 5.76
CA PRO A 377 3.45 -46.74 4.53
C PRO A 377 3.36 -47.83 3.46
N LEU A 378 3.38 -49.10 3.87
CA LEU A 378 3.17 -50.23 2.95
C LEU A 378 1.79 -50.18 2.30
N LEU A 379 0.72 -49.94 3.07
CA LEU A 379 -0.63 -49.84 2.50
C LEU A 379 -0.79 -48.58 1.62
N GLN A 380 -0.27 -47.43 2.06
CA GLN A 380 -0.34 -46.17 1.34
C GLN A 380 0.54 -46.14 0.07
N THR A 381 1.49 -47.08 -0.08
CA THR A 381 2.23 -47.29 -1.33
C THR A 381 1.58 -48.37 -2.20
N PHE A 382 1.25 -49.53 -1.62
CA PHE A 382 0.75 -50.69 -2.37
C PHE A 382 -0.67 -50.47 -2.91
N LEU A 383 -1.59 -49.95 -2.10
CA LEU A 383 -3.00 -49.87 -2.50
C LEU A 383 -3.23 -48.89 -3.67
N PRO A 384 -2.67 -47.66 -3.68
CA PRO A 384 -2.76 -46.78 -4.86
C PRO A 384 -2.21 -47.43 -6.14
N CYS A 385 -1.02 -48.02 -6.08
CA CYS A 385 -0.38 -48.65 -7.23
C CYS A 385 -1.17 -49.87 -7.74
N PHE A 386 -1.74 -50.68 -6.84
CA PHE A 386 -2.58 -51.82 -7.19
C PHE A 386 -3.90 -51.38 -7.84
N LEU A 387 -4.58 -50.36 -7.27
CA LEU A 387 -5.79 -49.77 -7.84
C LEU A 387 -5.52 -49.18 -9.24
N MET A 388 -4.42 -48.43 -9.40
CA MET A 388 -4.02 -47.90 -10.71
C MET A 388 -3.70 -49.01 -11.71
N GLY A 389 -3.06 -50.09 -11.29
CA GLY A 389 -2.85 -51.29 -12.12
C GLY A 389 -4.15 -51.87 -12.66
N LEU A 390 -5.19 -52.02 -11.83
CA LEU A 390 -6.52 -52.48 -12.25
C LEU A 390 -7.22 -51.48 -13.19
N LEU A 391 -7.13 -50.18 -12.90
CA LEU A 391 -7.76 -49.10 -13.68
C LEU A 391 -7.12 -48.94 -15.06
N ILE A 392 -5.81 -49.20 -15.20
CA ILE A 392 -5.09 -49.21 -16.48
C ILE A 392 -5.32 -50.52 -17.24
N PHE A 393 -5.44 -51.66 -16.55
CA PHE A 393 -5.61 -52.97 -17.16
C PHE A 393 -6.88 -53.07 -18.03
N ALA A 394 -8.01 -52.52 -17.59
CA ALA A 394 -9.27 -52.64 -18.34
C ALA A 394 -9.23 -51.92 -19.71
N PRO A 395 -8.83 -50.63 -19.83
CA PRO A 395 -8.60 -49.98 -21.12
C PRO A 395 -7.51 -50.66 -21.97
N LEU A 396 -6.40 -51.08 -21.35
CA LEU A 396 -5.31 -51.75 -22.06
C LEU A 396 -5.79 -53.06 -22.71
N ASN A 397 -6.46 -53.92 -21.95
CA ASN A 397 -7.01 -55.19 -22.43
C ASN A 397 -8.06 -54.97 -23.55
N CYS A 398 -8.92 -53.95 -23.41
CA CYS A 398 -9.85 -53.55 -24.48
C CYS A 398 -9.11 -53.21 -25.79
N THR A 399 -8.01 -52.46 -25.73
CA THR A 399 -7.22 -52.14 -26.93
C THR A 399 -6.43 -53.31 -27.52
N LEU A 400 -6.05 -54.31 -26.72
CA LEU A 400 -5.48 -55.57 -27.23
C LEU A 400 -6.53 -56.36 -28.02
N LEU A 401 -7.75 -56.50 -27.49
CA LEU A 401 -8.88 -57.14 -28.20
C LEU A 401 -9.24 -56.40 -29.50
N LEU A 402 -9.19 -55.06 -29.51
CA LEU A 402 -9.41 -54.24 -30.72
C LEU A 402 -8.28 -54.38 -31.74
N LYS A 403 -7.02 -54.51 -31.29
CA LYS A 403 -5.85 -54.76 -32.14
C LYS A 403 -5.96 -56.11 -32.86
N GLU A 404 -6.33 -57.17 -32.16
CA GLU A 404 -6.50 -58.51 -32.76
C GLU A 404 -7.69 -58.57 -33.71
N SER A 405 -8.84 -58.02 -33.32
CA SER A 405 -10.07 -58.08 -34.12
C SER A 405 -10.11 -57.14 -35.32
N LYS A 406 -9.45 -55.97 -35.27
CA LYS A 406 -9.53 -54.93 -36.31
C LYS A 406 -8.19 -54.53 -36.95
N LYS A 407 -7.07 -55.15 -36.55
CA LYS A 407 -5.71 -54.86 -37.08
C LYS A 407 -5.27 -53.39 -37.00
N VAL A 408 -5.85 -52.61 -36.09
CA VAL A 408 -5.50 -51.19 -35.90
C VAL A 408 -4.07 -51.06 -35.36
N ALA A 409 -3.29 -50.14 -35.92
CA ALA A 409 -1.90 -49.95 -35.51
C ALA A 409 -1.82 -49.38 -34.08
N MET A 410 -1.10 -50.09 -33.21
CA MET A 410 -1.16 -49.93 -31.75
C MET A 410 -0.78 -48.53 -31.25
N HIS A 411 0.10 -47.80 -31.95
CA HIS A 411 0.51 -46.45 -31.56
C HIS A 411 -0.64 -45.43 -31.55
N TRP A 412 -1.65 -45.56 -32.42
CA TRP A 412 -2.83 -44.68 -32.41
C TRP A 412 -3.77 -44.96 -31.23
N LEU A 413 -3.68 -46.15 -30.63
CA LEU A 413 -4.52 -46.53 -29.49
C LEU A 413 -3.91 -46.09 -28.15
N LEU A 414 -2.59 -45.93 -28.05
CA LEU A 414 -1.92 -45.60 -26.78
C LEU A 414 -2.40 -44.27 -26.14
N PRO A 415 -2.61 -43.15 -26.87
CA PRO A 415 -3.19 -41.95 -26.28
C PRO A 415 -4.63 -42.16 -25.78
N LEU A 416 -5.42 -42.98 -26.50
CA LEU A 416 -6.78 -43.31 -26.11
C LEU A 416 -6.83 -44.21 -24.86
N VAL A 417 -5.88 -45.14 -24.71
CA VAL A 417 -5.68 -45.89 -23.45
C VAL A 417 -5.42 -44.90 -22.33
N TRP A 418 -4.40 -44.05 -22.45
CA TRP A 418 -3.97 -43.15 -21.37
C TRP A 418 -5.05 -42.13 -20.95
N VAL A 419 -5.79 -41.55 -21.90
CA VAL A 419 -6.90 -40.63 -21.58
C VAL A 419 -8.07 -41.38 -20.95
N SER A 420 -8.41 -42.58 -21.41
CA SER A 420 -9.55 -43.34 -20.85
C SER A 420 -9.24 -43.95 -19.48
N SER A 421 -8.01 -44.45 -19.23
CA SER A 421 -7.56 -44.85 -17.90
C SER A 421 -7.42 -43.64 -16.97
N GLY A 422 -6.96 -42.49 -17.48
CA GLY A 422 -6.88 -41.23 -16.73
C GLY A 422 -8.23 -40.74 -16.22
N ILE A 423 -9.24 -40.68 -17.09
CA ILE A 423 -10.62 -40.31 -16.73
C ILE A 423 -11.23 -41.36 -15.78
N LEU A 424 -11.02 -42.65 -16.03
CA LEU A 424 -11.50 -43.73 -15.15
C LEU A 424 -10.87 -43.64 -13.75
N ALA A 425 -9.58 -43.30 -13.67
CA ALA A 425 -8.85 -43.10 -12.42
C ALA A 425 -9.30 -41.83 -11.67
N ALA A 426 -9.58 -40.74 -12.39
CA ALA A 426 -10.17 -39.51 -11.83
C ALA A 426 -11.54 -39.78 -11.18
N LEU A 427 -12.42 -40.51 -11.89
CA LEU A 427 -13.72 -40.95 -11.38
C LEU A 427 -13.58 -41.93 -10.21
N ALA A 428 -12.64 -42.88 -10.28
CA ALA A 428 -12.34 -43.77 -9.15
C ALA A 428 -11.82 -43.00 -7.93
N SER A 429 -11.05 -41.92 -8.11
CA SER A 429 -10.58 -41.05 -7.02
C SER A 429 -11.73 -40.26 -6.39
N VAL A 430 -12.69 -39.78 -7.19
CA VAL A 430 -13.95 -39.19 -6.71
C VAL A 430 -14.76 -40.21 -5.91
N MET A 431 -14.95 -41.43 -6.42
CA MET A 431 -15.67 -42.50 -5.71
C MET A 431 -14.96 -42.87 -4.40
N ALA A 432 -13.63 -43.01 -4.42
CA ALA A 432 -12.83 -43.28 -3.23
C ALA A 432 -12.94 -42.14 -2.20
N LYS A 433 -13.01 -40.87 -2.62
CA LYS A 433 -13.28 -39.73 -1.73
C LYS A 433 -14.61 -39.93 -1.00
N TRP A 434 -15.69 -40.17 -1.73
CA TRP A 434 -17.02 -40.30 -1.14
C TRP A 434 -17.22 -41.57 -0.30
N ILE A 435 -16.49 -42.65 -0.59
CA ILE A 435 -16.53 -43.92 0.17
C ILE A 435 -15.65 -43.88 1.43
N LEU A 436 -14.40 -43.41 1.33
CA LEU A 436 -13.41 -43.46 2.41
C LEU A 436 -13.49 -42.24 3.34
N VAL A 437 -13.85 -41.08 2.78
CA VAL A 437 -13.77 -39.76 3.44
C VAL A 437 -15.14 -39.11 3.61
N GLY A 438 -16.07 -39.37 2.70
CA GLY A 438 -17.45 -38.85 2.72
C GLY A 438 -17.52 -37.34 2.47
N LYS A 439 -18.46 -36.67 3.15
CA LYS A 439 -18.49 -35.20 3.27
C LYS A 439 -18.00 -34.81 4.67
N LYS A 440 -16.81 -34.21 4.81
CA LYS A 440 -16.32 -33.75 6.11
C LYS A 440 -17.06 -32.50 6.54
N LYS A 441 -18.03 -32.65 7.45
CA LYS A 441 -18.78 -31.52 8.01
C LYS A 441 -17.87 -30.55 8.76
N GLU A 442 -18.28 -29.29 8.77
CA GLU A 442 -17.76 -28.29 9.69
C GLU A 442 -18.17 -28.67 11.14
N GLY A 443 -17.27 -28.46 12.11
CA GLY A 443 -17.44 -28.84 13.52
C GLY A 443 -16.86 -30.20 13.93
N GLN A 444 -16.33 -31.01 13.00
CA GLN A 444 -15.92 -32.38 13.28
C GLN A 444 -14.50 -32.52 13.88
N THR A 445 -14.42 -32.75 15.19
CA THR A 445 -13.17 -33.17 15.87
C THR A 445 -12.93 -34.67 15.75
N VAL A 446 -11.89 -35.05 15.02
CA VAL A 446 -11.36 -36.41 14.89
C VAL A 446 -10.10 -36.59 15.74
N LYS A 447 -9.62 -37.83 15.96
CA LYS A 447 -8.29 -38.10 16.55
C LYS A 447 -7.26 -38.32 15.44
N ILE A 448 -6.00 -37.91 15.62
CA ILE A 448 -4.92 -38.15 14.63
C ILE A 448 -4.79 -39.66 14.35
N TRP A 449 -4.80 -40.47 15.41
CA TRP A 449 -4.75 -41.94 15.34
C TRP A 449 -6.14 -42.57 15.18
N SER A 450 -7.07 -41.91 14.48
CA SER A 450 -8.40 -42.45 14.18
C SER A 450 -8.46 -43.12 12.82
N THR A 451 -9.39 -44.06 12.68
CA THR A 451 -9.73 -44.68 11.39
C THR A 451 -10.14 -43.63 10.35
N GLY A 452 -10.79 -42.54 10.73
CA GLY A 452 -11.19 -41.47 9.80
C GLY A 452 -10.00 -40.74 9.16
N VAL A 453 -8.99 -40.37 9.95
CA VAL A 453 -7.75 -39.73 9.45
C VAL A 453 -6.91 -40.74 8.66
N PHE A 454 -6.94 -42.02 9.03
CA PHE A 454 -6.29 -43.10 8.27
C PHE A 454 -6.94 -43.30 6.87
N MET A 455 -8.27 -43.34 6.79
CA MET A 455 -8.99 -43.46 5.51
C MET A 455 -8.81 -42.21 4.63
N ASP A 456 -8.74 -41.02 5.23
CA ASP A 456 -8.42 -39.77 4.55
C ASP A 456 -7.00 -39.78 3.96
N THR A 457 -5.99 -40.16 4.74
CA THR A 457 -4.60 -40.26 4.24
C THR A 457 -4.43 -41.38 3.20
N LEU A 458 -5.23 -42.45 3.27
CA LEU A 458 -5.29 -43.49 2.23
C LEU A 458 -5.92 -42.98 0.92
N TRP A 459 -6.99 -42.18 1.01
CA TRP A 459 -7.54 -41.48 -0.15
C TRP A 459 -6.56 -40.47 -0.74
N GLN A 460 -5.88 -39.66 0.09
CA GLN A 460 -4.88 -38.69 -0.37
C GLN A 460 -3.74 -39.37 -1.13
N ALA A 461 -3.24 -40.51 -0.65
CA ALA A 461 -2.20 -41.27 -1.35
C ALA A 461 -2.67 -41.73 -2.75
N PHE A 462 -3.91 -42.20 -2.87
CA PHE A 462 -4.49 -42.54 -4.17
C PHE A 462 -4.74 -41.32 -5.06
N ARG A 463 -5.27 -40.22 -4.50
CA ARG A 463 -5.49 -38.93 -5.18
C ARG A 463 -4.19 -38.35 -5.74
N THR A 464 -3.07 -38.49 -5.03
CA THR A 464 -1.75 -38.07 -5.53
C THR A 464 -1.34 -38.88 -6.76
N VAL A 465 -1.35 -40.21 -6.73
CA VAL A 465 -0.97 -41.03 -7.90
C VAL A 465 -1.90 -40.79 -9.11
N VAL A 466 -3.18 -40.47 -8.88
CA VAL A 466 -4.13 -40.05 -9.94
C VAL A 466 -3.82 -38.64 -10.49
N GLY A 467 -3.29 -37.76 -9.65
CA GLY A 467 -2.67 -36.48 -10.04
C GLY A 467 -1.51 -36.70 -11.00
N ASP A 468 -0.44 -37.31 -10.48
CA ASP A 468 0.83 -37.56 -11.17
C ASP A 468 0.65 -38.32 -12.50
N TYR A 469 -0.32 -39.23 -12.58
CA TYR A 469 -0.60 -40.04 -13.77
C TYR A 469 -1.33 -39.29 -14.89
N PHE A 470 -2.23 -38.36 -14.55
CA PHE A 470 -3.12 -37.73 -15.53
C PHE A 470 -3.67 -36.37 -15.06
N MET A 471 -4.24 -36.27 -13.86
CA MET A 471 -5.02 -35.08 -13.50
C MET A 471 -4.17 -33.80 -13.38
N GLU A 472 -2.89 -33.88 -13.04
CA GLU A 472 -1.99 -32.70 -13.05
C GLU A 472 -1.83 -32.13 -14.48
N MET A 473 -1.71 -32.98 -15.50
CA MET A 473 -1.62 -32.53 -16.92
C MET A 473 -2.87 -31.77 -17.38
N THR A 474 -3.97 -31.86 -16.63
CA THR A 474 -5.25 -31.21 -16.95
C THR A 474 -5.52 -29.95 -16.12
N SER A 475 -4.57 -29.53 -15.28
CA SER A 475 -4.64 -28.28 -14.53
C SER A 475 -4.86 -27.07 -15.46
N GLY A 476 -5.52 -26.04 -14.96
CA GLY A 476 -5.96 -24.89 -15.76
C GLY A 476 -7.12 -25.17 -16.74
N SER A 477 -7.58 -26.42 -16.89
CA SER A 477 -8.65 -26.80 -17.80
C SER A 477 -10.00 -27.07 -17.11
N ILE A 478 -11.09 -26.98 -17.89
CA ILE A 478 -12.47 -27.29 -17.46
C ILE A 478 -12.59 -28.70 -16.85
N LEU A 479 -11.80 -29.68 -17.33
CA LEU A 479 -11.83 -31.05 -16.80
C LEU A 479 -11.39 -31.10 -15.33
N PHE A 480 -10.39 -30.30 -14.95
CA PHE A 480 -9.88 -30.20 -13.59
C PHE A 480 -10.87 -29.49 -12.66
N LEU A 481 -11.53 -28.43 -13.15
CA LEU A 481 -12.61 -27.75 -12.41
C LEU A 481 -13.80 -28.70 -12.15
N LEU A 482 -14.19 -29.51 -13.14
CA LEU A 482 -15.22 -30.54 -12.99
C LEU A 482 -14.81 -31.61 -11.97
N TRP A 483 -13.54 -32.05 -11.98
CA TRP A 483 -13.02 -33.00 -11.00
C TRP A 483 -13.03 -32.46 -9.57
N LEU A 484 -12.56 -31.21 -9.36
CA LEU A 484 -12.67 -30.52 -8.07
C LEU A 484 -14.12 -30.43 -7.58
N LYS A 485 -15.04 -30.00 -8.46
CA LYS A 485 -16.47 -29.88 -8.14
C LYS A 485 -17.11 -31.23 -7.81
N LEU A 486 -16.71 -32.32 -8.48
CA LEU A 486 -17.12 -33.70 -8.17
C LEU A 486 -16.56 -34.22 -6.84
N MET A 487 -15.40 -33.76 -6.38
CA MET A 487 -14.87 -34.07 -5.04
C MET A 487 -15.49 -33.19 -3.93
N GLY A 488 -16.05 -32.03 -4.30
CA GLY A 488 -16.95 -31.24 -3.48
C GLY A 488 -16.73 -29.73 -3.46
N SER A 489 -15.76 -29.18 -4.21
CA SER A 489 -15.51 -27.74 -4.29
C SER A 489 -16.70 -26.97 -4.85
N ASP A 490 -16.92 -25.73 -4.39
CA ASP A 490 -17.80 -24.82 -5.11
C ASP A 490 -16.99 -23.89 -6.02
N ILE A 491 -17.40 -23.83 -7.28
CA ILE A 491 -16.63 -23.23 -8.38
C ILE A 491 -17.63 -22.64 -9.39
N GLY A 492 -17.48 -21.36 -9.72
CA GLY A 492 -18.19 -20.71 -10.83
C GLY A 492 -17.76 -21.25 -12.19
N LEU A 493 -18.54 -22.20 -12.74
CA LEU A 493 -18.26 -22.84 -14.04
C LEU A 493 -18.80 -22.04 -15.24
N ASP A 494 -19.70 -21.09 -15.02
CA ASP A 494 -20.41 -20.36 -16.07
C ASP A 494 -19.51 -19.37 -16.81
N GLN A 495 -18.58 -18.73 -16.10
CA GLN A 495 -17.82 -17.57 -16.62
C GLN A 495 -16.34 -17.58 -16.16
N GLY A 496 -15.70 -18.74 -16.23
CA GLY A 496 -14.24 -18.81 -16.43
C GLY A 496 -13.34 -18.70 -15.19
N ALA A 497 -13.68 -19.33 -14.07
CA ALA A 497 -12.69 -19.60 -13.02
C ALA A 497 -11.52 -20.44 -13.57
N TYR A 498 -10.28 -20.20 -13.11
CA TYR A 498 -9.06 -20.89 -13.57
C TYR A 498 -8.29 -21.45 -12.36
N VAL A 499 -7.94 -22.74 -12.39
CA VAL A 499 -7.21 -23.40 -11.29
C VAL A 499 -6.10 -24.30 -11.83
N ASP A 500 -4.86 -23.85 -11.66
CA ASP A 500 -3.64 -24.54 -12.12
C ASP A 500 -2.88 -25.24 -10.98
N SER A 501 -3.55 -25.48 -9.83
CA SER A 501 -2.92 -26.09 -8.67
C SER A 501 -3.64 -27.33 -8.14
N VAL A 502 -2.88 -28.43 -8.07
CA VAL A 502 -3.22 -29.65 -7.33
C VAL A 502 -3.38 -29.38 -5.82
N GLY A 503 -2.85 -28.26 -5.30
CA GLY A 503 -3.06 -27.80 -3.92
C GLY A 503 -4.53 -27.54 -3.58
N ALA A 504 -5.36 -27.09 -4.53
CA ALA A 504 -6.81 -26.93 -4.33
C ALA A 504 -7.52 -28.28 -4.10
N ALA A 505 -7.00 -29.37 -4.70
CA ALA A 505 -7.55 -30.72 -4.56
C ALA A 505 -7.23 -31.39 -3.22
N LEU A 506 -6.44 -30.77 -2.33
CA LEU A 506 -6.13 -31.33 -1.01
C LEU A 506 -7.37 -31.40 -0.11
N ASN A 507 -8.20 -30.36 -0.11
CA ASN A 507 -9.40 -30.27 0.73
C ASN A 507 -10.55 -29.67 -0.08
N PRO A 508 -11.01 -30.37 -1.13
CA PRO A 508 -11.79 -29.77 -2.20
C PRO A 508 -13.11 -29.19 -1.70
N GLU A 509 -13.80 -29.90 -0.80
CA GLU A 509 -15.10 -29.52 -0.21
C GLU A 509 -15.11 -28.23 0.64
N MET A 510 -14.00 -27.49 0.64
CA MET A 510 -13.70 -26.34 1.51
C MET A 510 -13.00 -25.19 0.78
N VAL A 511 -12.90 -25.32 -0.54
CA VAL A 511 -12.45 -24.30 -1.47
C VAL A 511 -13.69 -23.77 -2.19
N GLU A 512 -13.90 -22.47 -2.12
CA GLU A 512 -14.90 -21.74 -2.91
C GLU A 512 -14.17 -20.73 -3.81
N ILE A 513 -14.46 -20.77 -5.10
CA ILE A 513 -13.87 -19.89 -6.11
C ILE A 513 -15.01 -19.29 -6.94
N GLU A 514 -15.18 -17.98 -6.84
CA GLU A 514 -16.20 -17.24 -7.57
C GLU A 514 -15.79 -16.98 -9.04
N ARG A 515 -16.49 -16.10 -9.74
CA ARG A 515 -16.42 -15.97 -11.20
C ARG A 515 -15.16 -15.21 -11.63
N GLY A 516 -14.39 -15.82 -12.53
CA GLY A 516 -13.10 -15.29 -12.97
C GLY A 516 -11.97 -15.38 -11.92
N GLY A 517 -12.21 -16.03 -10.77
CA GLY A 517 -11.17 -16.29 -9.78
C GLY A 517 -10.05 -17.18 -10.35
N CYS A 518 -8.80 -16.75 -10.22
CA CYS A 518 -7.64 -17.37 -10.84
C CYS A 518 -6.63 -17.88 -9.79
N VAL A 519 -6.39 -19.19 -9.73
CA VAL A 519 -5.41 -19.84 -8.85
C VAL A 519 -4.24 -20.36 -9.70
N GLY A 520 -3.07 -19.74 -9.53
CA GLY A 520 -1.84 -20.07 -10.26
C GLY A 520 -1.17 -21.37 -9.83
N ARG A 521 -0.17 -21.79 -10.61
CA ARG A 521 0.54 -23.07 -10.46
C ARG A 521 1.13 -23.23 -9.07
N GLU A 522 1.00 -24.44 -8.51
CA GLU A 522 1.55 -24.83 -7.20
C GLU A 522 1.10 -23.98 -5.99
N ALA A 523 0.08 -23.12 -6.13
CA ALA A 523 -0.50 -22.38 -5.00
C ALA A 523 -1.18 -23.32 -3.99
N LEU A 524 -0.94 -23.14 -2.69
CA LEU A 524 -1.35 -24.10 -1.65
C LEU A 524 -2.54 -23.57 -0.83
N LEU A 525 -3.63 -24.35 -0.80
CA LEU A 525 -4.86 -24.06 -0.05
C LEU A 525 -5.00 -25.07 1.11
N PHE A 526 -4.48 -24.70 2.29
CA PHE A 526 -4.23 -25.65 3.39
C PHE A 526 -5.46 -25.97 4.27
N GLY A 527 -6.28 -26.93 3.84
CA GLY A 527 -7.54 -27.30 4.48
C GLY A 527 -7.51 -28.08 5.81
N HIS A 528 -6.35 -28.39 6.41
CA HIS A 528 -6.26 -29.34 7.53
C HIS A 528 -4.97 -29.22 8.38
N ILE A 529 -5.02 -29.74 9.62
CA ILE A 529 -3.87 -29.75 10.56
C ILE A 529 -3.92 -30.92 11.54
N TYR A 530 -2.75 -31.18 12.13
CA TYR A 530 -2.54 -32.09 13.25
C TYR A 530 -2.46 -31.27 14.56
N GLU A 531 -3.37 -31.48 15.51
CA GLU A 531 -3.32 -30.79 16.80
C GLU A 531 -2.17 -31.29 17.68
N GLY A 532 -1.57 -30.35 18.43
CA GLY A 532 -0.63 -30.61 19.53
C GLY A 532 -1.18 -31.42 20.73
N GLY A 533 -2.23 -32.22 20.53
CA GLY A 533 -2.88 -33.06 21.53
C GLY A 533 -3.52 -34.34 20.97
N GLY A 534 -3.05 -34.85 19.82
CA GLY A 534 -3.54 -36.12 19.26
C GLY A 534 -4.90 -36.05 18.55
N ARG A 535 -5.34 -34.84 18.19
CA ARG A 535 -6.64 -34.52 17.58
C ARG A 535 -6.47 -33.82 16.22
N VAL A 536 -7.56 -33.78 15.45
CA VAL A 536 -7.68 -33.11 14.14
C VAL A 536 -9.04 -32.43 14.19
N GLN A 537 -9.07 -31.11 14.40
CA GLN A 537 -10.33 -30.38 14.48
C GLN A 537 -10.71 -29.77 13.13
N VAL A 538 -12.01 -29.58 12.95
CA VAL A 538 -12.65 -28.99 11.78
C VAL A 538 -13.78 -28.13 12.33
N TRP A 539 -13.96 -26.87 11.91
CA TRP A 539 -14.94 -25.97 12.54
C TRP A 539 -15.31 -24.80 11.63
N GLN A 540 -16.58 -24.41 11.60
CA GLN A 540 -17.03 -23.12 11.04
C GLN A 540 -18.22 -22.60 11.85
N ASN A 541 -18.58 -21.34 11.61
CA ASN A 541 -19.67 -20.62 12.26
C ASN A 541 -20.56 -20.01 11.16
N GLN A 542 -21.86 -20.31 11.16
CA GLN A 542 -22.83 -19.72 10.22
C GLN A 542 -23.94 -18.99 10.95
N SER A 543 -24.10 -17.68 10.69
CA SER A 543 -25.35 -16.95 10.98
C SER A 543 -25.42 -15.53 10.38
N TRP A 544 -25.47 -15.39 9.05
CA TRP A 544 -26.05 -14.21 8.38
C TRP A 544 -26.71 -14.54 7.03
N ARG A 545 -27.94 -15.08 7.05
CA ARG A 545 -28.88 -15.09 5.91
C ARG A 545 -30.34 -15.00 6.36
N ARG A 546 -30.84 -13.76 6.56
CA ARG A 546 -32.26 -13.37 6.59
C ARG A 546 -32.36 -11.86 6.77
N TRP A 547 -32.74 -11.12 5.72
CA TRP A 547 -33.30 -9.75 5.77
C TRP A 547 -33.77 -9.30 4.36
N ILE A 548 -34.78 -9.99 3.80
CA ILE A 548 -35.64 -9.45 2.73
C ILE A 548 -37.07 -9.93 3.00
N TYR A 549 -38.04 -9.01 2.95
CA TYR A 549 -39.49 -9.21 3.15
C TYR A 549 -39.97 -9.82 4.49
N ARG A 550 -40.32 -8.94 5.44
CA ARG A 550 -41.73 -8.51 5.62
C ARG A 550 -41.80 -7.23 6.47
N GLU A 551 -42.71 -6.35 6.06
CA GLU A 551 -43.08 -5.04 6.67
C GLU A 551 -41.91 -4.07 6.86
#